data_AF-A0A8J6S7J9-F1
#
_entry.id   AF-A0A8J6S7J9-F1
#
_cell.length_a   1.000
_cell.length_b   1.000
_cell.length_c   1.000
_cell.angle_alpha   90.00
_cell.angle_beta   90.00
_cell.angle_gamma   90.00
#
_symmetry.space_group_name_H-M   'P 1'
#
loop_
_entity.id
_entity.type
_entity.pdbx_description
1 polymer ?
#
loop_
_entity_poly.entity_id
_entity_poly.type
_entity_poly.pdbx_seq_one_letter_code
_entity_poly.pdbx_strand_id
1 'polypeptide(L)'
;MVGDDAARFALKTELLQRVEALGLQQALFPSDGELIDAIVQRLESINPIPQPLHPDHHPSLLGNWLLVYASRGTVVTRQLASIPDFGGGINIKRVWQRLVAGGTGNISASNGAFLDLPLLGEWQLQADGVWTWGADEKMAKVSFDSFSMQATKLFGMESWSFPELKIPVLEFLRNEAEWTTSYLDEEIRVGRGATGNLFVFRRE
;
A
#
# COMPACT_ATOMS: atom_id res chain seq x y z
N MET A 1 28.49 7.13 2.45
CA MET A 1 28.31 6.38 1.18
C MET A 1 28.61 4.87 1.26
N VAL A 2 29.67 4.37 1.93
CA VAL A 2 29.74 2.90 2.25
C VAL A 2 29.01 2.56 3.56
N GLY A 3 29.06 3.47 4.55
CA GLY A 3 28.39 3.27 5.84
C GLY A 3 26.86 3.26 5.76
N ASP A 4 26.28 4.09 4.88
CA ASP A 4 24.83 4.22 4.76
C ASP A 4 24.19 3.00 4.08
N ASP A 5 24.88 2.38 3.10
CA ASP A 5 24.36 1.18 2.42
C ASP A 5 24.37 -0.04 3.35
N ALA A 6 25.43 -0.21 4.15
CA ALA A 6 25.48 -1.27 5.17
C ALA A 6 24.42 -1.06 6.27
N ALA A 7 24.26 0.19 6.74
CA ALA A 7 23.22 0.54 7.71
C ALA A 7 21.81 0.31 7.14
N ARG A 8 21.56 0.72 5.89
CA ARG A 8 20.30 0.50 5.18
C ARG A 8 20.00 -0.99 5.07
N PHE A 9 20.96 -1.80 4.64
CA PHE A 9 20.80 -3.24 4.55
C PHE A 9 20.43 -3.87 5.91
N ALA A 10 21.13 -3.50 6.98
CA ALA A 10 20.85 -4.00 8.33
C ALA A 10 19.44 -3.60 8.81
N LEU A 11 19.05 -2.33 8.65
CA LEU A 11 17.74 -1.84 9.06
C LEU A 11 16.61 -2.47 8.24
N LYS A 12 16.78 -2.65 6.93
CA LYS A 12 15.81 -3.36 6.08
C LYS A 12 15.63 -4.81 6.50
N THR A 13 16.74 -5.50 6.77
CA THR A 13 16.72 -6.89 7.23
C THR A 13 15.95 -7.00 8.54
N GLU A 14 16.23 -6.14 9.51
CA GLU A 14 15.51 -6.12 10.79
C GLU A 14 14.03 -5.78 10.61
N LEU A 15 13.70 -4.78 9.79
CA LEU A 15 12.33 -4.39 9.48
C LEU A 15 11.52 -5.57 8.93
N LEU A 16 12.03 -6.23 7.89
CA LEU A 16 11.32 -7.31 7.22
C LEU A 16 11.17 -8.53 8.13
N GLN A 17 12.19 -8.89 8.92
CA GLN A 17 12.11 -9.97 9.90
C GLN A 17 11.03 -9.73 10.96
N ARG A 18 10.94 -8.50 11.48
CA ARG A 18 9.92 -8.14 12.48
C ARG A 18 8.53 -8.14 11.88
N VAL A 19 8.36 -7.58 10.69
CA VAL A 19 7.08 -7.58 9.97
C VAL A 19 6.62 -9.00 9.66
N GLU A 20 7.54 -9.87 9.23
CA GLU A 20 7.24 -11.29 8.98
C GLU A 20 6.83 -12.03 10.26
N ALA A 21 7.51 -11.77 11.38
CA ALA A 21 7.20 -12.38 12.67
C ALA A 21 5.80 -12.03 13.21
N LEU A 22 5.23 -10.89 12.82
CA LEU A 22 3.85 -10.51 13.17
C LEU A 22 2.81 -11.35 12.41
N GLY A 23 3.14 -11.80 11.20
CA GLY A 23 2.17 -12.31 10.25
C GLY A 23 1.28 -11.21 9.66
N LEU A 24 0.68 -11.48 8.50
CA LEU A 24 0.03 -10.46 7.67
C LEU A 24 -1.07 -9.67 8.40
N GLN A 25 -1.95 -10.35 9.15
CA GLN A 25 -3.04 -9.65 9.83
C GLN A 25 -2.50 -8.66 10.87
N GLN A 26 -1.59 -9.09 11.74
CA GLN A 26 -1.05 -8.23 12.79
C GLN A 26 -0.12 -7.15 12.20
N ALA A 27 0.53 -7.39 11.06
CA ALA A 27 1.34 -6.38 10.39
C ALA A 27 0.48 -5.27 9.72
N LEU A 28 -0.73 -5.60 9.26
CA LEU A 28 -1.69 -4.62 8.74
C LEU A 28 -2.54 -3.95 9.84
N PHE A 29 -2.60 -4.57 11.02
CA PHE A 29 -3.32 -4.10 12.20
C PHE A 29 -2.49 -4.28 13.47
N PRO A 30 -1.36 -3.56 13.64
CA PRO A 30 -0.50 -3.75 14.79
C PRO A 30 -1.17 -3.24 16.07
N SER A 31 -1.13 -4.05 17.13
CA SER A 31 -1.53 -3.65 18.48
C SER A 31 -0.45 -2.81 19.16
N ASP A 32 0.82 -3.04 18.78
CA ASP A 32 2.00 -2.27 19.16
C ASP A 32 2.98 -2.29 17.98
N GLY A 33 3.33 -1.10 17.47
CA GLY A 33 4.14 -0.89 16.28
C GLY A 33 5.36 0.00 16.50
N GLU A 34 5.62 0.45 17.74
CA GLU A 34 6.59 1.53 18.01
C GLU A 34 8.01 1.19 17.53
N LEU A 35 8.43 -0.07 17.71
CA LEU A 35 9.75 -0.54 17.27
C LEU A 35 9.88 -0.58 15.75
N ILE A 36 8.85 -1.04 15.04
CA ILE A 36 8.85 -1.06 13.57
C ILE A 36 8.87 0.36 13.02
N ASP A 37 8.04 1.24 13.58
CA ASP A 37 7.98 2.64 13.22
C ASP A 37 9.33 3.34 13.45
N ALA A 38 10.04 3.04 14.54
CA ALA A 38 11.38 3.56 14.83
C ALA A 38 12.44 3.09 13.82
N ILE A 39 12.39 1.82 13.37
CA ILE A 39 13.28 1.31 12.32
C ILE A 39 13.02 2.05 11.01
N VAL A 40 11.75 2.26 10.66
CA VAL A 40 11.39 2.98 9.45
C VAL A 40 11.85 4.45 9.50
N GLN A 41 11.70 5.13 10.64
CA GLN A 41 12.22 6.50 10.80
C GLN A 41 13.74 6.57 10.56
N ARG A 42 14.50 5.56 11.01
CA ARG A 42 15.93 5.46 10.73
C ARG A 42 16.21 5.24 9.25
N LEU A 43 15.46 4.37 8.57
CA LEU A 43 15.57 4.18 7.12
C LEU A 43 15.29 5.48 6.36
N GLU A 44 14.21 6.19 6.69
CA GLU A 44 13.85 7.48 6.09
C GLU A 44 14.98 8.52 6.23
N SER A 45 15.71 8.53 7.35
CA SER A 45 16.85 9.44 7.56
C SER A 45 18.04 9.19 6.64
N ILE A 46 18.14 7.99 6.05
CA ILE A 46 19.18 7.57 5.10
C ILE A 46 18.58 7.17 3.74
N ASN A 47 17.44 7.77 3.38
CA ASN A 47 16.73 7.52 2.14
C ASN A 47 17.64 7.80 0.91
N PRO A 48 17.89 6.81 0.04
CA PRO A 48 18.73 7.01 -1.14
C PRO A 48 18.04 7.83 -2.25
N ILE A 49 16.71 7.89 -2.26
CA ILE A 49 15.92 8.57 -3.30
C ILE A 49 14.99 9.60 -2.64
N PRO A 50 15.49 10.82 -2.35
CA PRO A 50 14.71 11.85 -1.66
C PRO A 50 13.65 12.52 -2.54
N GLN A 51 13.67 12.34 -3.86
CA GLN A 51 12.69 12.88 -4.82
C GLN A 51 12.11 11.75 -5.70
N PRO A 52 11.36 10.81 -5.11
CA PRO A 52 10.95 9.58 -5.79
C PRO A 52 10.01 9.79 -6.97
N LEU A 53 9.38 10.98 -7.09
CA LEU A 53 8.47 11.31 -8.19
C LEU A 53 9.20 11.93 -9.38
N HIS A 54 10.50 12.25 -9.28
CA HIS A 54 11.28 12.72 -10.42
C HIS A 54 11.39 11.60 -11.48
N PRO A 55 11.24 11.90 -12.79
CA PRO A 55 11.25 10.89 -13.86
C PRO A 55 12.45 9.93 -13.83
N ASP A 56 13.64 10.42 -13.49
CA ASP A 56 14.86 9.59 -13.41
C ASP A 56 14.77 8.48 -12.34
N HIS A 57 13.87 8.62 -11.37
CA HIS A 57 13.65 7.65 -10.29
C HIS A 57 12.39 6.79 -10.50
N HIS A 58 11.62 7.04 -11.57
CA HIS A 58 10.44 6.23 -11.91
C HIS A 58 10.75 4.74 -12.08
N PRO A 59 11.89 4.30 -12.67
CA PRO A 59 12.23 2.88 -12.72
C PRO A 59 12.28 2.23 -11.31
N SER A 60 12.69 3.00 -10.30
CA SER A 60 12.71 2.54 -8.90
C SER A 60 11.32 2.58 -8.26
N LEU A 61 10.43 3.51 -8.64
CA LEU A 61 9.09 3.66 -8.05
C LEU A 61 7.99 2.81 -8.71
N LEU A 62 7.99 2.70 -10.04
CA LEU A 62 6.90 2.08 -10.81
C LEU A 62 6.89 0.55 -10.72
N GLY A 63 5.74 -0.07 -10.94
CA GLY A 63 5.59 -1.52 -10.90
C GLY A 63 4.70 -1.99 -9.75
N ASN A 64 4.86 -3.25 -9.36
CA ASN A 64 4.01 -3.91 -8.38
C ASN A 64 4.64 -3.88 -6.99
N TRP A 65 3.80 -3.61 -6.01
CA TRP A 65 4.16 -3.47 -4.61
C TRP A 65 3.17 -4.22 -3.74
N LEU A 66 3.67 -4.98 -2.78
CA LEU A 66 2.92 -5.64 -1.74
C LEU A 66 2.97 -4.77 -0.47
N LEU A 67 1.82 -4.41 0.10
CA LEU A 67 1.78 -3.77 1.41
C LEU A 67 2.04 -4.84 2.48
N VAL A 68 3.15 -4.69 3.20
CA VAL A 68 3.58 -5.66 4.22
C VAL A 68 3.35 -5.15 5.64
N TYR A 69 3.25 -3.85 5.85
CA TYR A 69 2.97 -3.27 7.17
C TYR A 69 2.22 -1.94 7.07
N ALA A 70 1.29 -1.69 8.00
CA ALA A 70 0.57 -0.43 8.11
C ALA A 70 0.37 -0.05 9.59
N SER A 71 0.97 1.06 10.04
CA SER A 71 1.04 1.40 11.48
C SER A 71 -0.32 1.66 12.15
N ARG A 72 -1.35 2.04 11.38
CA ARG A 72 -2.73 2.25 11.87
C ARG A 72 -3.78 1.62 10.95
N GLY A 73 -3.37 0.59 10.21
CA GLY A 73 -4.14 0.06 9.09
C GLY A 73 -4.40 1.08 7.96
N THR A 74 -5.02 0.58 6.90
CA THR A 74 -5.56 1.34 5.77
C THR A 74 -6.97 1.87 6.03
N VAL A 75 -7.50 2.70 5.12
CA VAL A 75 -8.89 3.20 5.21
C VAL A 75 -9.90 2.05 5.14
N VAL A 76 -9.71 1.12 4.20
CA VAL A 76 -10.56 -0.06 4.01
C VAL A 76 -10.59 -0.89 5.28
N THR A 77 -9.41 -1.15 5.84
CA THR A 77 -9.27 -2.00 7.01
C THR A 77 -9.83 -1.37 8.29
N ARG A 78 -9.79 -0.04 8.43
CA ARG A 78 -10.45 0.66 9.57
C ARG A 78 -11.97 0.59 9.50
N GLN A 79 -12.55 0.72 8.30
CA GLN A 79 -13.99 0.55 8.10
C GLN A 79 -14.41 -0.89 8.43
N LEU A 80 -13.61 -1.87 8.01
CA LEU A 80 -13.82 -3.27 8.31
C LEU A 80 -13.75 -3.59 9.82
N ALA A 81 -12.75 -3.06 10.53
CA ALA A 81 -12.62 -3.23 11.98
C ALA A 81 -13.78 -2.61 12.80
N SER A 82 -14.55 -1.68 12.22
CA SER A 82 -15.72 -1.08 12.86
C SER A 82 -17.00 -1.92 12.75
N ILE A 83 -16.96 -3.02 11.99
CA ILE A 83 -18.09 -3.95 11.84
C ILE A 83 -18.15 -4.86 13.09
N PRO A 84 -19.28 -4.89 13.83
CA PRO A 84 -19.48 -5.86 14.93
C PRO A 84 -19.25 -7.29 14.41
N ASP A 85 -18.51 -8.11 15.16
CA ASP A 85 -18.08 -9.47 14.78
C ASP A 85 -17.04 -9.59 13.65
N PHE A 86 -16.29 -8.52 13.33
CA PHE A 86 -15.15 -8.63 12.38
C PHE A 86 -14.09 -9.67 12.80
N GLY A 87 -13.99 -9.98 14.10
CA GLY A 87 -13.16 -11.07 14.62
C GLY A 87 -13.61 -12.48 14.23
N GLY A 88 -14.78 -12.63 13.58
CA GLY A 88 -15.41 -13.89 13.23
C GLY A 88 -15.06 -14.49 11.86
N GLY A 89 -14.05 -13.97 11.13
CA GLY A 89 -13.45 -14.73 10.02
C GLY A 89 -13.13 -14.02 8.71
N ILE A 90 -13.15 -12.69 8.62
CA ILE A 90 -12.66 -11.99 7.41
C ILE A 90 -11.13 -11.94 7.46
N ASN A 91 -10.47 -12.61 6.52
CA ASN A 91 -9.01 -12.65 6.45
C ASN A 91 -8.49 -11.86 5.25
N ILE A 92 -7.61 -10.90 5.49
CA ILE A 92 -6.89 -10.23 4.41
C ILE A 92 -5.80 -11.18 3.90
N LYS A 93 -5.91 -11.65 2.66
CA LYS A 93 -4.88 -12.52 2.06
C LYS A 93 -3.69 -11.75 1.54
N ARG A 94 -3.94 -10.54 1.03
CA ARG A 94 -2.94 -9.71 0.35
C ARG A 94 -3.47 -8.29 0.18
N VAL A 95 -2.60 -7.30 0.31
CA VAL A 95 -2.86 -5.92 -0.12
C VAL A 95 -1.74 -5.49 -1.05
N TRP A 96 -2.08 -4.94 -2.20
CA TRP A 96 -1.13 -4.60 -3.25
C TRP A 96 -1.39 -3.21 -3.83
N GLN A 97 -0.36 -2.66 -4.44
CA GLN A 97 -0.43 -1.43 -5.22
C GLN A 97 0.38 -1.60 -6.49
N ARG A 98 -0.20 -1.22 -7.63
CA ARG A 98 0.48 -1.16 -8.92
C ARG A 98 0.58 0.30 -9.34
N LEU A 99 1.79 0.74 -9.64
CA LEU A 99 2.09 2.08 -10.12
C LEU A 99 2.55 2.00 -11.57
N VAL A 100 1.92 2.76 -12.46
CA VAL A 100 2.24 2.79 -13.89
C VAL A 100 2.46 4.24 -14.30
N ALA A 101 3.50 4.49 -15.08
CA ALA A 101 3.71 5.80 -15.68
C ALA A 101 2.45 6.20 -16.45
N GLY A 102 1.92 7.39 -16.16
CA GLY A 102 0.90 7.98 -17.00
C GLY A 102 1.52 9.00 -17.95
N GLY A 103 0.85 10.14 -18.11
CA GLY A 103 1.39 11.30 -18.82
C GLY A 103 2.40 12.09 -17.98
N THR A 104 2.82 13.24 -18.50
CA THR A 104 3.75 14.13 -17.82
C THR A 104 3.19 14.57 -16.46
N GLY A 105 3.96 14.33 -15.39
CA GLY A 105 3.60 14.74 -14.04
C GLY A 105 2.48 13.92 -13.39
N ASN A 106 2.20 12.71 -13.91
CA ASN A 106 1.25 11.81 -13.26
C ASN A 106 1.66 10.32 -13.29
N ILE A 107 1.15 9.58 -12.31
CA ILE A 107 1.27 8.13 -12.19
C ILE A 107 -0.13 7.57 -11.98
N SER A 108 -0.51 6.57 -12.76
CA SER A 108 -1.71 5.79 -12.50
C SER A 108 -1.44 4.80 -11.38
N ALA A 109 -2.32 4.76 -10.38
CA ALA A 109 -2.19 3.90 -9.23
C ALA A 109 -3.42 3.01 -9.07
N SER A 110 -3.22 1.70 -9.06
CA SER A 110 -4.25 0.72 -8.71
C SER A 110 -3.90 0.13 -7.35
N ASN A 111 -4.79 0.27 -6.38
CA ASN A 111 -4.65 -0.26 -5.03
C ASN A 111 -5.67 -1.37 -4.85
N GLY A 112 -5.27 -2.55 -4.37
CA GLY A 112 -6.21 -3.63 -4.19
C GLY A 112 -5.93 -4.50 -2.99
N ALA A 113 -6.94 -5.27 -2.62
CA ALA A 113 -6.87 -6.25 -1.54
C ALA A 113 -7.62 -7.52 -1.92
N PHE A 114 -7.05 -8.66 -1.58
CA PHE A 114 -7.74 -9.94 -1.56
C PHE A 114 -8.23 -10.22 -0.15
N LEU A 115 -9.53 -10.45 -0.02
CA LEU A 115 -10.23 -10.76 1.21
C LEU A 115 -10.81 -12.16 1.11
N ASP A 116 -10.65 -12.95 2.16
CA ASP A 116 -11.34 -14.20 2.35
C ASP A 116 -12.50 -13.96 3.31
N LEU A 117 -13.71 -14.13 2.81
CA LEU A 117 -14.94 -13.95 3.56
C LEU A 117 -15.51 -15.32 3.92
N PRO A 118 -15.90 -15.56 5.19
CA PRO A 118 -16.55 -16.80 5.58
C PRO A 118 -17.80 -17.03 4.73
N LEU A 119 -17.94 -18.25 4.20
CA LEU A 119 -19.05 -18.69 3.34
C LEU A 119 -19.12 -18.04 1.94
N LEU A 120 -18.57 -16.83 1.78
CA LEU A 120 -18.60 -16.08 0.52
C LEU A 120 -17.30 -16.22 -0.28
N GLY A 121 -16.29 -16.92 0.23
CA GLY A 121 -15.05 -17.21 -0.49
C GLY A 121 -14.17 -15.97 -0.67
N GLU A 122 -13.40 -15.94 -1.75
CA GLU A 122 -12.39 -14.93 -2.01
C GLU A 122 -12.92 -13.79 -2.88
N TRP A 123 -12.64 -12.57 -2.43
CA TRP A 123 -13.04 -11.32 -3.05
C TRP A 123 -11.83 -10.43 -3.28
N GLN A 124 -11.77 -9.84 -4.46
CA GLN A 124 -10.86 -8.75 -4.79
C GLN A 124 -11.60 -7.42 -4.70
N LEU A 125 -11.06 -6.49 -3.93
CA LEU A 125 -11.43 -5.09 -3.94
C LEU A 125 -10.30 -4.30 -4.59
N GLN A 126 -10.63 -3.31 -5.41
CA GLN A 126 -9.65 -2.44 -6.05
C GLN A 126 -10.13 -0.99 -6.11
N ALA A 127 -9.20 -0.06 -6.00
CA ALA A 127 -9.39 1.37 -6.19
C ALA A 127 -8.35 1.85 -7.20
N ASP A 128 -8.82 2.39 -8.32
CA ASP A 128 -7.98 3.01 -9.33
C ASP A 128 -7.97 4.52 -9.13
N GLY A 129 -6.82 5.14 -9.35
CA GLY A 129 -6.62 6.55 -9.14
C GLY A 129 -5.39 7.10 -9.83
N VAL A 130 -5.14 8.38 -9.62
CA VAL A 130 -4.02 9.10 -10.22
C VAL A 130 -3.26 9.84 -9.12
N TRP A 131 -1.94 9.77 -9.22
CA TRP A 131 -1.01 10.58 -8.44
C TRP A 131 -0.54 11.72 -9.32
N THR A 132 -0.63 12.93 -8.80
CA THR A 132 -0.08 14.14 -9.42
C THR A 132 0.82 14.84 -8.43
N TRP A 133 1.82 15.58 -8.88
CA TRP A 133 2.74 16.27 -7.98
C TRP A 133 3.19 17.62 -8.52
N GLY A 134 3.64 18.47 -7.60
CA GLY A 134 4.24 19.77 -7.91
C GLY A 134 5.75 19.70 -8.04
N ALA A 135 6.40 20.86 -8.00
CA ALA A 135 7.85 20.98 -8.23
C ALA A 135 8.75 20.35 -7.15
N ASP A 136 8.22 19.95 -5.98
CA ASP A 136 9.02 19.32 -4.93
C ASP A 136 9.36 17.84 -5.20
N GLU A 137 8.56 17.19 -6.06
CA GLU A 137 8.66 15.79 -6.48
C GLU A 137 8.77 14.79 -5.32
N LYS A 138 8.24 15.20 -4.17
CA LYS A 138 8.23 14.44 -2.91
C LYS A 138 6.83 14.05 -2.53
N MET A 139 5.90 14.98 -2.66
CA MET A 139 4.51 14.81 -2.26
C MET A 139 3.62 14.67 -3.48
N ALA A 140 2.87 13.59 -3.52
CA ALA A 140 1.80 13.38 -4.48
C ALA A 140 0.46 13.79 -3.86
N LYS A 141 -0.40 14.37 -4.70
CA LYS A 141 -1.83 14.40 -4.50
C LYS A 141 -2.42 13.17 -5.18
N VAL A 142 -3.16 12.39 -4.40
CA VAL A 142 -3.80 11.14 -4.83
C VAL A 142 -5.29 11.35 -4.92
N SER A 143 -5.87 11.07 -6.08
CA SER A 143 -7.31 11.01 -6.29
C SER A 143 -7.71 9.60 -6.72
N PHE A 144 -8.95 9.21 -6.43
CA PHE A 144 -9.51 7.92 -6.88
C PHE A 144 -10.64 8.16 -7.86
N ASP A 145 -10.58 7.47 -8.99
CA ASP A 145 -11.50 7.64 -10.11
C ASP A 145 -12.55 6.53 -10.17
N SER A 146 -12.25 5.37 -9.62
CA SER A 146 -13.17 4.24 -9.58
C SER A 146 -12.81 3.23 -8.52
N PHE A 147 -13.83 2.52 -8.05
CA PHE A 147 -13.69 1.34 -7.21
C PHE A 147 -14.23 0.13 -7.95
N SER A 148 -13.62 -1.03 -7.76
CA SER A 148 -14.15 -2.27 -8.28
C SER A 148 -14.11 -3.39 -7.26
N MET A 149 -15.01 -4.35 -7.48
CA MET A 149 -15.16 -5.53 -6.65
C MET A 149 -15.41 -6.74 -7.54
N GLN A 150 -14.75 -7.84 -7.24
CA GLN A 150 -14.87 -9.09 -7.97
C GLN A 150 -14.79 -10.27 -7.01
N ALA A 151 -15.72 -11.23 -7.11
CA ALA A 151 -15.56 -12.53 -6.46
C ALA A 151 -14.65 -13.42 -7.33
N THR A 152 -13.51 -13.83 -6.78
CA THR A 152 -12.48 -14.62 -7.49
C THR A 152 -12.61 -16.11 -7.22
N LYS A 153 -13.12 -16.50 -6.05
CA LYS A 153 -13.45 -17.90 -5.70
C LYS A 153 -14.71 -17.94 -4.84
N LEU A 154 -15.75 -18.66 -5.25
CA LEU A 154 -16.95 -18.88 -4.42
C LEU A 154 -17.08 -20.37 -4.07
N PHE A 155 -17.44 -20.68 -2.81
CA PHE A 155 -17.75 -22.05 -2.34
C PHE A 155 -16.70 -23.12 -2.72
N GLY A 156 -15.42 -22.77 -2.82
CA GLY A 156 -14.34 -23.70 -3.20
C GLY A 156 -14.30 -24.08 -4.69
N MET A 157 -15.09 -23.43 -5.54
CA MET A 157 -15.09 -23.63 -6.99
C MET A 157 -14.16 -22.61 -7.66
N GLU A 158 -13.02 -23.06 -8.19
CA GLU A 158 -12.01 -22.18 -8.80
C GLU A 158 -12.36 -21.71 -10.22
N SER A 159 -13.39 -22.28 -10.85
CA SER A 159 -13.70 -22.06 -12.27
C SER A 159 -14.72 -20.95 -12.54
N TRP A 160 -15.29 -20.33 -11.50
CA TRP A 160 -16.33 -19.30 -11.63
C TRP A 160 -15.77 -17.95 -11.22
N SER A 161 -15.33 -17.15 -12.20
CA SER A 161 -15.04 -15.73 -11.99
C SER A 161 -16.30 -14.93 -12.26
N PHE A 162 -16.76 -14.17 -11.27
CA PHE A 162 -17.84 -13.22 -11.49
C PHE A 162 -17.30 -12.02 -12.27
N PRO A 163 -18.14 -11.35 -13.09
CA PRO A 163 -17.72 -10.13 -13.75
C PRO A 163 -17.32 -9.09 -12.68
N GLU A 164 -16.26 -8.35 -12.96
CA GLU A 164 -15.83 -7.23 -12.14
C GLU A 164 -16.93 -6.16 -12.14
N LEU A 165 -17.43 -5.81 -10.96
CA LEU A 165 -18.34 -4.69 -10.80
C LEU A 165 -17.50 -3.43 -10.58
N LYS A 166 -17.46 -2.55 -11.59
CA LYS A 166 -16.72 -1.28 -11.52
C LYS A 166 -17.68 -0.10 -11.31
N ILE A 167 -17.45 0.64 -10.23
CA ILE A 167 -18.22 1.82 -9.82
C ILE A 167 -17.34 3.06 -10.03
N PRO A 168 -17.65 3.92 -11.01
CA PRO A 168 -16.91 5.16 -11.21
C PRO A 168 -17.24 6.18 -10.11
N VAL A 169 -16.23 6.95 -9.71
CA VAL A 169 -16.41 8.12 -8.84
C VAL A 169 -16.65 9.33 -9.73
N LEU A 170 -17.83 9.93 -9.58
CA LEU A 170 -18.19 11.17 -10.27
C LEU A 170 -17.18 12.26 -9.91
N GLU A 171 -16.76 13.05 -10.89
CA GLU A 171 -15.67 14.02 -10.75
C GLU A 171 -15.86 14.98 -9.56
N PHE A 172 -17.08 15.49 -9.38
CA PHE A 172 -17.43 16.39 -8.28
C PHE A 172 -17.45 15.75 -6.88
N LEU A 173 -17.34 14.41 -6.80
CA LEU A 173 -17.22 13.64 -5.55
C LEU A 173 -15.79 13.14 -5.29
N ARG A 174 -14.85 13.38 -6.22
CA ARG A 174 -13.46 12.96 -6.04
C ARG A 174 -12.82 13.81 -4.95
N ASN A 175 -12.22 13.12 -3.98
CA ASN A 175 -11.40 13.76 -2.96
C ASN A 175 -9.92 13.54 -3.29
N GLU A 176 -9.11 14.55 -3.03
CA GLU A 176 -7.64 14.44 -3.06
C GLU A 176 -7.12 14.17 -1.66
N ALA A 177 -6.07 13.35 -1.57
CA ALA A 177 -5.32 13.13 -0.35
C ALA A 177 -3.82 13.31 -0.60
N GLU A 178 -3.11 13.86 0.38
CA GLU A 178 -1.66 13.95 0.32
C GLU A 178 -1.02 12.60 0.64
N TRP A 179 -0.03 12.24 -0.17
CA TRP A 179 0.77 11.03 -0.05
C TRP A 179 2.25 11.34 -0.29
N THR A 180 3.11 10.92 0.62
CA THR A 180 4.56 11.09 0.47
C THR A 180 5.23 9.72 0.44
N THR A 181 6.05 9.46 -0.57
CA THR A 181 6.98 8.34 -0.53
C THR A 181 8.23 8.80 0.22
N SER A 182 8.32 8.49 1.51
CA SER A 182 9.36 9.01 2.42
C SER A 182 10.66 8.22 2.37
N TYR A 183 10.61 7.00 1.85
CA TYR A 183 11.76 6.16 1.56
C TYR A 183 11.50 5.34 0.30
N LEU A 184 12.51 5.19 -0.56
CA LEU A 184 12.43 4.34 -1.74
C LEU A 184 13.80 3.74 -2.04
N ASP A 185 13.86 2.43 -2.24
CA ASP A 185 14.96 1.74 -2.91
C ASP A 185 14.44 0.64 -3.84
N GLU A 186 15.34 -0.24 -4.30
CA GLU A 186 15.01 -1.31 -5.24
C GLU A 186 14.04 -2.36 -4.68
N GLU A 187 13.97 -2.54 -3.36
CA GLU A 187 13.26 -3.62 -2.69
C GLU A 187 12.04 -3.14 -1.89
N ILE A 188 12.14 -1.99 -1.23
CA ILE A 188 11.09 -1.48 -0.37
C ILE A 188 10.81 -0.01 -0.63
N ARG A 189 9.59 0.41 -0.31
CA ARG A 189 9.24 1.82 -0.19
C ARG A 189 8.35 2.06 1.01
N VAL A 190 8.42 3.27 1.53
CA VAL A 190 7.59 3.72 2.66
C VAL A 190 6.72 4.86 2.18
N GLY A 191 5.42 4.72 2.40
CA GLY A 191 4.42 5.74 2.17
C GLY A 191 3.95 6.37 3.47
N ARG A 192 3.68 7.68 3.43
CA ARG A 192 3.07 8.47 4.49
C ARG A 192 1.78 9.08 3.96
N GLY A 193 0.66 8.85 4.64
CA GLY A 193 -0.57 9.59 4.37
C GLY A 193 -0.59 10.93 5.13
N ALA A 194 -1.52 11.82 4.76
CA ALA A 194 -1.69 13.16 5.37
C ALA A 194 -1.76 13.19 6.92
N THR A 195 -2.22 12.11 7.56
CA THR A 195 -2.32 11.99 9.03
C THR A 195 -1.08 11.37 9.70
N GLY A 196 0.01 11.22 8.94
CA GLY A 196 1.28 10.63 9.40
C GLY A 196 1.29 9.09 9.46
N ASN A 197 0.20 8.44 9.06
CA ASN A 197 0.11 6.98 8.98
C ASN A 197 1.18 6.43 8.02
N LEU A 198 1.81 5.34 8.42
CA LEU A 198 2.96 4.77 7.76
C LEU A 198 2.61 3.44 7.12
N PHE A 199 3.07 3.25 5.88
CA PHE A 199 2.80 2.09 5.05
C PHE A 199 4.10 1.59 4.46
N VAL A 200 4.50 0.36 4.77
CA VAL A 200 5.70 -0.27 4.20
C VAL A 200 5.27 -1.20 3.09
N PHE A 201 5.85 -0.99 1.91
CA PHE A 201 5.66 -1.83 0.76
C PHE A 201 6.94 -2.55 0.38
N ARG A 202 6.81 -3.79 -0.05
CA ARG A 202 7.87 -4.60 -0.65
C ARG A 202 7.58 -4.77 -2.13
N ARG A 203 8.60 -4.70 -2.97
CA ARG A 203 8.44 -4.96 -4.41
C ARG A 203 8.07 -6.43 -4.64
N GLU A 204 7.14 -6.66 -5.56
CA GLU A 204 6.69 -7.98 -6.01
C GLU A 204 7.52 -8.49 -7.19
#